data_AF-H5SGT8-F1
#
_entry.id   AF-H5SGT8-F1
#
_cell.length_a   1.000
_cell.length_b   1.000
_cell.length_c   1.000
_cell.angle_alpha   90.00
_cell.angle_beta   90.00
_cell.angle_gamma   90.00
#
_symmetry.space_group_name_H-M   'P 1'
#
loop_
_entity.id
_entity.type
_entity.pdbx_description
1 polymer ?
#
loop_
_entity_poly.entity_id
_entity_poly.type
_entity_poly.pdbx_seq_one_letter_code
_entity_poly.pdbx_strand_id
1 'polypeptide(L)'
;MRPQTEVSVVVDPRLNRGLPVFRWKNLVLALVGLSVIYLGARGYQAIYGWSKGLDAFAPEFEFYWMNFLYAELALEAAVAALLWGWLWKTRDRQLEEYWMHLLDREAVLERVRGKALKQLLSMKLDRSLAPMALDEELRRNLTHLVWLAAYAWALYWGLSFFTEQDATWHQTVIRDTDFTPSHIVVFYLSYPIYIITGGGAFLYAKTRLPYFVKGLSIPYLMLVVGPFMILPNVGLNEWGHTFWFMEEVFAASLHWGFVVLGWFALSILGVLLQVFASVLFLIKEDLLSSS
;
A
#
# COMPACT_ATOMS: atom_id res chain seq x y z
N MET A 1 -11.16 -44.58 5.70
CA MET A 1 -10.12 -44.08 4.78
C MET A 1 -10.82 -43.28 3.70
N ARG A 2 -10.70 -41.95 3.69
CA ARG A 2 -11.08 -41.17 2.49
C ARG A 2 -9.91 -41.27 1.51
N PRO A 3 -10.16 -41.46 0.20
CA PRO A 3 -9.09 -41.48 -0.79
C PRO A 3 -8.41 -40.11 -0.77
N GLN A 4 -7.08 -40.10 -0.64
CA GLN A 4 -6.28 -38.92 -0.92
C GLN A 4 -6.47 -38.63 -2.40
N THR A 5 -7.28 -37.63 -2.73
CA THR A 5 -7.23 -37.03 -4.06
C THR A 5 -5.87 -36.36 -4.15
N GLU A 6 -4.91 -37.04 -4.78
CA GLU A 6 -3.69 -36.41 -5.25
C GLU A 6 -4.12 -35.25 -6.14
N VAL A 7 -4.02 -34.03 -5.60
CA VAL A 7 -4.07 -32.82 -6.39
C VAL A 7 -2.77 -32.83 -7.18
N SER A 8 -2.78 -33.50 -8.34
CA SER A 8 -1.70 -33.39 -9.31
C SER A 8 -1.75 -31.97 -9.84
N VAL A 9 -0.92 -31.10 -9.26
CA VAL A 9 -0.67 -29.77 -9.78
C VAL A 9 0.06 -29.98 -11.10
N VAL A 10 -0.68 -30.05 -12.19
CA VAL A 10 -0.12 -29.98 -13.54
C VAL A 10 0.37 -28.55 -13.71
N VAL A 11 1.57 -28.28 -13.21
CA VAL A 11 2.33 -27.08 -13.59
C VAL A 11 2.64 -27.27 -15.07
N ASP A 12 1.87 -26.64 -15.95
CA ASP A 12 2.24 -26.60 -17.37
C ASP A 12 3.61 -25.92 -17.47
N PRO A 13 4.70 -26.66 -17.76
CA PRO A 13 6.05 -26.12 -17.76
C PRO A 13 6.29 -25.15 -18.92
N ARG A 14 5.28 -24.94 -19.78
CA ARG A 14 5.37 -24.18 -21.03
C ARG A 14 4.76 -22.78 -20.93
N LEU A 15 3.91 -22.49 -19.96
CA LEU A 15 3.16 -21.21 -19.94
C LEU A 15 4.03 -19.98 -19.65
N ASN A 16 5.25 -20.17 -19.12
CA ASN A 16 6.09 -19.09 -18.60
C ASN A 16 7.57 -19.10 -19.04
N ARG A 17 7.98 -20.02 -19.92
CA ARG A 17 9.35 -20.05 -20.45
C ARG A 17 9.61 -18.81 -21.29
N GLY A 18 10.51 -17.94 -20.81
CA GLY A 18 11.04 -16.80 -21.57
C GLY A 18 10.58 -15.41 -21.10
N LEU A 19 9.70 -15.32 -20.10
CA LEU A 19 9.36 -14.02 -19.51
C LEU A 19 10.41 -13.63 -18.45
N PRO A 20 10.94 -12.39 -18.47
CA PRO A 20 11.94 -11.97 -17.50
C PRO A 20 11.36 -11.98 -16.09
N VAL A 21 12.17 -12.39 -15.12
CA VAL A 21 11.80 -12.43 -13.69
C VAL A 21 11.51 -11.01 -13.20
N PHE A 22 12.32 -10.02 -13.60
CA PHE A 22 12.09 -8.61 -13.32
C PHE A 22 11.62 -7.86 -14.55
N ARG A 23 10.49 -7.14 -14.42
CA ARG A 23 9.94 -6.29 -15.48
C ARG A 23 10.13 -4.82 -15.13
N TRP A 24 11.32 -4.28 -15.40
CA TRP A 24 11.67 -2.87 -15.10
C TRP A 24 10.70 -1.85 -15.72
N LYS A 25 10.08 -2.19 -16.87
CA LYS A 25 9.05 -1.34 -17.50
C LYS A 25 7.87 -1.05 -16.58
N ASN A 26 7.47 -2.01 -15.74
CA ASN A 26 6.38 -1.81 -14.79
C ASN A 26 6.78 -0.81 -13.69
N LEU A 27 8.05 -0.87 -13.24
CA LEU A 27 8.59 0.09 -12.28
C LEU A 27 8.58 1.51 -12.86
N VAL A 28 9.14 1.67 -14.07
CA VAL A 28 9.18 2.97 -14.74
C VAL A 28 7.77 3.50 -14.97
N LEU A 29 6.84 2.66 -15.45
CA LEU A 29 5.46 3.06 -15.66
C LEU A 29 4.79 3.54 -14.36
N ALA A 30 5.00 2.82 -13.25
CA ALA A 30 4.43 3.20 -11.96
C ALA A 30 4.99 4.53 -11.45
N LEU A 31 6.32 4.69 -11.46
CA LEU A 31 6.97 5.91 -10.98
C LEU A 31 6.65 7.13 -11.85
N VAL A 32 6.77 6.98 -13.18
CA VAL A 32 6.47 8.06 -14.13
C VAL A 32 4.99 8.39 -14.13
N GLY A 33 4.11 7.39 -14.09
CA GLY A 33 2.66 7.61 -14.05
C GLY A 33 2.24 8.43 -12.84
N LEU A 34 2.72 8.08 -11.64
CA LEU A 34 2.50 8.86 -10.42
C LEU A 34 3.11 10.26 -10.52
N SER A 35 4.35 10.37 -11.01
CA SER A 35 5.01 11.68 -11.18
C SER A 35 4.26 12.60 -12.13
N VAL A 36 3.67 12.09 -13.23
CA VAL A 36 2.89 12.90 -14.16
C VAL A 36 1.65 13.48 -13.47
N ILE A 37 0.96 12.69 -12.65
CA ILE A 37 -0.21 13.16 -11.88
C ILE A 37 0.22 14.28 -10.93
N TYR A 38 1.27 14.07 -10.14
CA TYR A 38 1.73 15.04 -9.14
C TYR A 38 2.32 16.31 -9.77
N LEU A 39 3.08 16.19 -10.85
CA LEU A 39 3.58 17.35 -11.60
C LEU A 39 2.43 18.11 -12.27
N GLY A 40 1.38 17.41 -12.72
CA GLY A 40 0.15 18.01 -13.21
C GLY A 40 -0.55 18.83 -12.12
N ALA A 41 -0.77 18.25 -10.94
CA ALA A 41 -1.35 18.95 -9.79
C ALA A 41 -0.50 20.16 -9.38
N ARG A 42 0.83 20.01 -9.32
CA ARG A 42 1.75 21.11 -9.00
C ARG A 42 1.71 22.22 -10.05
N GLY A 43 1.62 21.86 -11.34
CA GLY A 43 1.46 22.81 -12.43
C GLY A 43 0.13 23.56 -12.35
N TYR A 44 -0.95 22.85 -12.03
CA TYR A 44 -2.27 23.43 -11.79
C TYR A 44 -2.24 24.47 -10.67
N GLN A 45 -1.64 24.12 -9.52
CA GLN A 45 -1.42 25.05 -8.41
C GLN A 45 -0.57 26.26 -8.82
N ALA A 46 0.45 26.08 -9.65
CA ALA A 46 1.29 27.19 -10.13
C ALA A 46 0.49 28.23 -10.92
N ILE A 47 -0.47 27.77 -11.73
CA ILE A 47 -1.25 28.61 -12.64
C ILE A 47 -2.41 29.28 -11.89
N TYR A 48 -3.14 28.52 -11.07
CA TYR A 48 -4.42 28.96 -10.50
C TYR A 48 -4.35 29.30 -9.00
N GLY A 49 -3.27 28.92 -8.28
CA GLY A 49 -3.17 29.11 -6.83
C GLY A 49 -3.25 30.59 -6.44
N TRP A 50 -2.41 31.43 -7.04
CA TRP A 50 -2.36 32.86 -6.73
C TRP A 50 -3.51 33.68 -7.33
N SER A 51 -4.07 33.23 -8.45
CA SER A 51 -5.03 34.02 -9.23
C SER A 51 -6.49 33.66 -8.95
N LYS A 52 -6.75 32.41 -8.56
CA LYS A 52 -8.10 31.83 -8.41
C LYS A 52 -8.27 31.04 -7.11
N GLY A 53 -7.24 30.98 -6.26
CA GLY A 53 -7.22 30.17 -5.04
C GLY A 53 -7.14 30.95 -3.72
N LEU A 54 -7.14 32.29 -3.76
CA LEU A 54 -6.96 33.12 -2.57
C LEU A 54 -8.27 33.47 -1.85
N ASP A 55 -9.35 33.71 -2.59
CA ASP A 55 -10.67 34.06 -2.04
C ASP A 55 -11.63 32.90 -2.25
N ALA A 56 -12.00 32.23 -1.15
CA ALA A 56 -12.86 31.05 -1.20
C ALA A 56 -14.35 31.38 -1.48
N PHE A 57 -14.74 32.65 -1.37
CA PHE A 57 -16.11 33.11 -1.64
C PHE A 57 -16.31 33.54 -3.09
N ALA A 58 -15.23 33.62 -3.88
CA ALA A 58 -15.28 33.97 -5.29
C ALA A 58 -15.85 32.79 -6.12
N PRO A 59 -16.67 33.07 -7.16
CA PRO A 59 -17.21 32.02 -8.03
C PRO A 59 -16.11 31.28 -8.80
N GLU A 60 -14.96 31.91 -9.04
CA GLU A 60 -13.83 31.21 -9.63
C GLU A 60 -13.24 30.13 -8.73
N PHE A 61 -13.26 30.34 -7.42
CA PHE A 61 -12.77 29.33 -6.50
C PHE A 61 -13.62 28.06 -6.58
N GLU A 62 -14.93 28.21 -6.66
CA GLU A 62 -15.83 27.08 -6.88
C GLU A 62 -15.50 26.35 -8.20
N PHE A 63 -15.31 27.11 -9.28
CA PHE A 63 -15.02 26.53 -10.59
C PHE A 63 -13.68 25.79 -10.67
N TYR A 64 -12.60 26.37 -10.13
CA TYR A 64 -11.25 25.83 -10.27
C TYR A 64 -10.83 24.91 -9.12
N TRP A 65 -11.33 25.12 -7.90
CA TRP A 65 -10.87 24.37 -6.72
C TRP A 65 -11.92 23.40 -6.20
N MET A 66 -13.17 23.85 -5.99
CA MET A 66 -14.19 22.96 -5.46
C MET A 66 -14.60 21.87 -6.46
N ASN A 67 -14.76 22.21 -7.74
CA ASN A 67 -15.00 21.19 -8.77
C ASN A 67 -13.83 20.20 -8.91
N PHE A 68 -12.60 20.67 -8.70
CA PHE A 68 -11.42 19.80 -8.71
C PHE A 68 -11.47 18.81 -7.55
N LEU A 69 -11.74 19.28 -6.33
CA LEU A 69 -11.96 18.45 -5.13
C LEU A 69 -13.08 17.41 -5.34
N TYR A 70 -14.23 17.82 -5.87
CA TYR A 70 -15.33 16.88 -6.09
C TYR A 70 -15.00 15.82 -7.14
N ALA A 71 -14.31 16.23 -8.21
CA ALA A 71 -13.91 15.33 -9.28
C ALA A 71 -12.87 14.31 -8.81
N GLU A 72 -11.84 14.74 -8.07
CA GLU A 72 -10.79 13.83 -7.57
C GLU A 72 -11.36 12.83 -6.57
N LEU A 73 -12.20 13.24 -5.62
CA LEU A 73 -12.78 12.31 -4.64
C LEU A 73 -13.63 11.22 -5.30
N ALA A 74 -14.43 11.59 -6.30
CA ALA A 74 -15.23 10.62 -7.06
C ALA A 74 -14.34 9.67 -7.88
N LEU A 75 -13.30 10.22 -8.52
CA LEU A 75 -12.36 9.44 -9.33
C LEU A 75 -11.55 8.46 -8.47
N GLU A 76 -11.06 8.91 -7.33
CA GLU A 76 -10.27 8.11 -6.39
C GLU A 76 -11.08 6.97 -5.79
N ALA A 77 -12.32 7.24 -5.37
CA ALA A 77 -13.23 6.21 -4.90
C ALA A 77 -13.47 5.14 -5.97
N ALA A 78 -13.68 5.57 -7.23
CA ALA A 78 -13.82 4.66 -8.36
C ALA A 78 -12.54 3.84 -8.63
N VAL A 79 -11.38 4.50 -8.65
CA VAL A 79 -10.07 3.85 -8.87
C VAL A 79 -9.78 2.84 -7.77
N ALA A 80 -10.01 3.20 -6.50
CA ALA A 80 -9.83 2.31 -5.36
C ALA A 80 -10.72 1.07 -5.49
N ALA A 81 -12.02 1.25 -5.73
CA ALA A 81 -12.98 0.16 -5.86
C ALA A 81 -12.64 -0.76 -7.03
N LEU A 82 -12.30 -0.19 -8.19
CA LEU A 82 -11.95 -0.95 -9.39
C LEU A 82 -10.63 -1.69 -9.23
N LEU A 83 -9.58 -1.03 -8.72
CA LEU A 83 -8.27 -1.62 -8.54
C LEU A 83 -8.30 -2.74 -7.49
N TRP A 84 -8.82 -2.44 -6.30
CA TRP A 84 -8.88 -3.41 -5.21
C TRP A 84 -9.85 -4.55 -5.52
N GLY A 85 -10.99 -4.24 -6.14
CA GLY A 85 -11.94 -5.24 -6.62
C GLY A 85 -11.34 -6.14 -7.70
N TRP A 86 -10.59 -5.58 -8.64
CA TRP A 86 -9.88 -6.35 -9.66
C TRP A 86 -8.80 -7.24 -9.05
N LEU A 87 -7.97 -6.70 -8.15
CA LEU A 87 -6.96 -7.47 -7.43
C LEU A 87 -7.60 -8.64 -6.68
N TRP A 88 -8.69 -8.40 -5.96
CA TRP A 88 -9.38 -9.46 -5.23
C TRP A 88 -10.01 -10.50 -6.17
N LYS A 89 -10.70 -10.06 -7.23
CA LYS A 89 -11.37 -10.95 -8.20
C LYS A 89 -10.38 -11.85 -8.94
N THR A 90 -9.20 -11.35 -9.24
CA THR A 90 -8.14 -12.07 -9.97
C THR A 90 -7.13 -12.75 -9.03
N ARG A 91 -7.49 -12.96 -7.76
CA ARG A 91 -6.65 -13.68 -6.78
C ARG A 91 -6.37 -15.11 -7.23
N ASP A 92 -5.18 -15.60 -6.88
CA ASP A 92 -4.78 -16.97 -7.18
C ASP A 92 -5.45 -17.95 -6.22
N ARG A 93 -6.46 -18.68 -6.71
CA ARG A 93 -7.25 -19.63 -5.90
C ARG A 93 -6.47 -20.87 -5.51
N GLN A 94 -5.43 -21.24 -6.26
CA GLN A 94 -4.60 -22.40 -5.91
C GLN A 94 -3.80 -22.14 -4.62
N LEU A 95 -3.45 -20.88 -4.36
CA LEU A 95 -2.86 -20.49 -3.09
C LEU A 95 -3.86 -20.72 -1.94
N GLU A 96 -5.15 -20.48 -2.12
CA GLU A 96 -6.14 -20.75 -1.07
C GLU A 96 -6.21 -22.23 -0.72
N GLU A 97 -6.22 -23.10 -1.72
CA GLU A 97 -6.20 -24.55 -1.52
C GLU A 97 -4.94 -24.99 -0.78
N TYR A 98 -3.77 -24.46 -1.18
CA TYR A 98 -2.50 -24.66 -0.49
C TYR A 98 -2.57 -24.26 0.99
N TRP A 99 -3.15 -23.10 1.29
CA TRP A 99 -3.27 -22.62 2.66
C TRP A 99 -4.27 -23.42 3.50
N MET A 100 -5.40 -23.82 2.93
CA MET A 100 -6.37 -24.67 3.61
C MET A 100 -5.74 -26.02 3.97
N HIS A 101 -4.99 -26.62 3.04
CA HIS A 101 -4.29 -27.87 3.29
C HIS A 101 -3.24 -27.72 4.41
N LEU A 102 -2.47 -26.62 4.44
CA LEU A 102 -1.52 -26.35 5.51
C LEU A 102 -2.20 -26.18 6.88
N LEU A 103 -3.34 -25.49 6.94
CA LEU A 103 -4.10 -25.33 8.18
C LEU A 103 -4.63 -26.66 8.70
N ASP A 104 -5.15 -27.52 7.81
CA ASP A 104 -5.60 -28.85 8.18
C ASP A 104 -4.45 -29.71 8.73
N ARG A 105 -3.26 -29.66 8.10
CA ARG A 105 -2.08 -30.36 8.62
C ARG A 105 -1.65 -29.81 9.98
N GLU A 106 -1.62 -28.50 10.17
CA GLU A 106 -1.31 -27.88 11.46
C GLU A 106 -2.32 -28.30 12.54
N ALA A 107 -3.61 -28.29 12.24
CA ALA A 107 -4.66 -28.69 13.18
C ALA A 107 -4.56 -30.17 13.57
N VAL A 108 -4.24 -31.06 12.63
CA VAL A 108 -3.98 -32.48 12.92
C VAL A 108 -2.73 -32.65 13.77
N LEU A 109 -1.65 -31.93 13.45
CA LEU A 109 -0.39 -32.03 14.17
C LEU A 109 -0.45 -31.46 15.59
N GLU A 110 -1.22 -30.39 15.82
CA GLU A 110 -1.52 -29.88 17.16
C GLU A 110 -2.20 -30.94 18.02
N ARG A 111 -3.15 -31.71 17.45
CA ARG A 111 -3.81 -32.81 18.15
C ARG A 111 -2.87 -33.96 18.49
N VAL A 112 -1.83 -34.21 17.68
CA VAL A 112 -0.96 -35.38 17.80
C VAL A 112 0.32 -35.12 18.59
N ARG A 113 0.96 -33.95 18.45
CA ARG A 113 2.28 -33.65 19.04
C ARG A 113 2.33 -32.39 19.91
N GLY A 114 1.20 -31.75 20.17
CA GLY A 114 1.12 -30.53 20.98
C GLY A 114 1.79 -29.31 20.35
N LYS A 115 1.84 -28.19 21.08
CA LYS A 115 2.25 -26.87 20.58
C LYS A 115 3.72 -26.79 20.11
N ALA A 116 4.60 -27.69 20.58
CA ALA A 116 6.03 -27.64 20.29
C ALA A 116 6.37 -27.90 18.80
N LEU A 117 5.60 -28.73 18.10
CA LEU A 117 5.82 -29.00 16.68
C LEU A 117 5.36 -27.84 15.77
N LYS A 118 4.36 -27.06 16.22
CA LYS A 118 3.87 -25.87 15.50
C LYS A 118 5.00 -24.87 15.26
N GLN A 119 5.89 -24.74 16.24
CA GLN A 119 7.03 -23.83 16.21
C GLN A 119 8.13 -24.30 15.24
N LEU A 120 8.25 -25.61 15.02
CA LEU A 120 9.16 -26.21 14.04
C LEU A 120 8.62 -26.13 12.60
N LEU A 121 7.30 -26.20 12.43
CA LEU A 121 6.63 -26.14 11.12
C LEU A 121 6.39 -24.71 10.64
N SER A 122 6.17 -23.75 11.53
CA SER A 122 6.08 -22.33 11.14
C SER A 122 7.37 -21.81 10.49
N MET A 123 8.49 -22.53 10.68
CA MET A 123 9.81 -22.23 10.10
C MET A 123 10.09 -22.95 8.77
N LYS A 124 9.34 -24.00 8.41
CA LYS A 124 9.53 -24.74 7.15
C LYS A 124 8.27 -24.67 6.30
N LEU A 125 8.26 -23.76 5.34
CA LEU A 125 7.32 -23.77 4.23
C LEU A 125 7.50 -25.12 3.50
N ASP A 126 6.55 -26.04 3.61
CA ASP A 126 6.62 -27.32 2.91
C ASP A 126 6.43 -27.07 1.40
N ARG A 127 7.56 -26.97 0.69
CA ARG A 127 7.63 -26.61 -0.73
C ARG A 127 6.99 -27.66 -1.62
N SER A 128 6.97 -28.93 -1.19
CA SER A 128 6.33 -30.02 -1.92
C SER A 128 4.84 -29.76 -2.19
N LEU A 129 4.23 -28.89 -1.38
CA LEU A 129 2.84 -28.51 -1.48
C LEU A 129 2.63 -27.19 -2.24
N ALA A 130 3.69 -26.42 -2.52
CA ALA A 130 3.56 -25.11 -3.16
C ALA A 130 3.01 -25.28 -4.59
N PRO A 131 1.89 -24.63 -4.95
CA PRO A 131 1.19 -24.90 -6.21
C PRO A 131 1.87 -24.26 -7.43
N MET A 132 3.08 -23.70 -7.29
CA MET A 132 3.66 -22.81 -8.29
C MET A 132 5.17 -23.00 -8.48
N ALA A 133 5.64 -22.77 -9.71
CA ALA A 133 7.05 -22.82 -10.08
C ALA A 133 7.88 -21.73 -9.39
N LEU A 134 9.18 -22.00 -9.20
CA LEU A 134 10.10 -21.11 -8.48
C LEU A 134 10.25 -19.75 -9.16
N ASP A 135 10.44 -19.76 -10.48
CA ASP A 135 10.57 -18.56 -11.30
C ASP A 135 9.34 -17.65 -11.22
N GLU A 136 8.15 -18.25 -11.17
CA GLU A 136 6.89 -17.51 -11.09
C GLU A 136 6.71 -16.88 -9.71
N GLU A 137 7.07 -17.58 -8.64
CA GLU A 137 7.04 -17.00 -7.29
C GLU A 137 8.04 -15.87 -7.13
N LEU A 138 9.24 -16.02 -7.68
CA LEU A 138 10.25 -14.98 -7.68
C LEU A 138 9.77 -13.76 -8.49
N ARG A 139 9.19 -13.97 -9.67
CA ARG A 139 8.61 -12.90 -10.49
C ARG A 139 7.50 -12.13 -9.77
N ARG A 140 6.61 -12.83 -9.07
CA ARG A 140 5.55 -12.18 -8.27
C ARG A 140 6.14 -11.41 -7.10
N ASN A 141 7.17 -11.92 -6.42
CA ASN A 141 7.88 -11.19 -5.37
C ASN A 141 8.55 -9.91 -5.92
N LEU A 142 9.19 -9.97 -7.09
CA LEU A 142 9.77 -8.78 -7.70
C LEU A 142 8.70 -7.78 -8.18
N THR A 143 7.55 -8.27 -8.64
CA THR A 143 6.40 -7.40 -8.98
C THR A 143 5.81 -6.75 -7.72
N HIS A 144 5.82 -7.46 -6.60
CA HIS A 144 5.45 -6.90 -5.30
C HIS A 144 6.43 -5.82 -4.83
N LEU A 145 7.73 -5.97 -5.07
CA LEU A 145 8.70 -4.89 -4.84
C LEU A 145 8.41 -3.65 -5.71
N VAL A 146 7.91 -3.82 -6.94
CA VAL A 146 7.45 -2.69 -7.76
C VAL A 146 6.27 -1.97 -7.10
N TRP A 147 5.31 -2.70 -6.53
CA TRP A 147 4.23 -2.11 -5.74
C TRP A 147 4.73 -1.33 -4.53
N LEU A 148 5.70 -1.88 -3.79
CA LEU A 148 6.32 -1.20 -2.65
C LEU A 148 7.10 0.06 -3.08
N ALA A 149 7.79 0.01 -4.22
CA ALA A 149 8.48 1.18 -4.77
C ALA A 149 7.48 2.28 -5.20
N ALA A 150 6.38 1.90 -5.86
CA ALA A 150 5.31 2.83 -6.20
C ALA A 150 4.66 3.44 -4.94
N TYR A 151 4.46 2.64 -3.89
CA TYR A 151 3.94 3.12 -2.61
C TYR A 151 4.90 4.09 -1.93
N ALA A 152 6.20 3.76 -1.86
CA ALA A 152 7.23 4.66 -1.33
C ALA A 152 7.30 5.97 -2.11
N TRP A 153 7.14 5.92 -3.43
CA TRP A 153 7.09 7.10 -4.28
C TRP A 153 5.86 7.97 -3.99
N ALA A 154 4.69 7.37 -3.85
CA ALA A 154 3.47 8.08 -3.47
C ALA A 154 3.57 8.70 -2.05
N LEU A 155 4.19 7.99 -1.10
CA LEU A 155 4.47 8.51 0.24
C LEU A 155 5.43 9.71 0.21
N TYR A 156 6.46 9.71 -0.64
CA TYR A 156 7.35 10.86 -0.79
C TYR A 156 6.58 12.11 -1.23
N TRP A 157 5.74 11.99 -2.27
CA TRP A 157 4.94 13.12 -2.74
C TRP A 157 3.95 13.61 -1.67
N GLY A 158 3.25 12.68 -1.02
CA GLY A 158 2.27 13.01 0.02
C GLY A 158 2.91 13.61 1.25
N LEU A 159 3.72 12.83 1.97
CA LEU A 159 4.19 13.15 3.33
C LEU A 159 5.41 14.08 3.37
N SER A 160 6.07 14.32 2.24
CA SER A 160 7.17 15.28 2.16
C SER A 160 6.81 16.44 1.25
N PHE A 161 6.70 16.23 -0.06
CA PHE A 161 6.61 17.34 -1.00
C PHE A 161 5.36 18.22 -0.78
N PHE A 162 4.15 17.64 -0.78
CA PHE A 162 2.92 18.41 -0.63
C PHE A 162 2.65 18.82 0.82
N THR A 163 3.03 18.01 1.81
CA THR A 163 2.96 18.41 3.22
C THR A 163 3.85 19.61 3.54
N GLU A 164 5.11 19.64 3.07
CA GLU A 164 5.99 20.79 3.29
C GLU A 164 5.59 21.99 2.43
N GLN A 165 5.03 21.77 1.24
CA GLN A 165 4.44 22.85 0.44
C GLN A 165 3.32 23.55 1.22
N ASP A 166 2.43 22.78 1.86
CA ASP A 166 1.32 23.34 2.63
C ASP A 166 1.79 24.23 3.79
N ALA A 167 2.87 23.83 4.47
CA ALA A 167 3.50 24.67 5.48
C ALA A 167 3.92 26.05 4.92
N THR A 168 4.44 26.11 3.69
CA THR A 168 4.76 27.39 3.05
C THR A 168 3.51 28.18 2.68
N TRP A 169 2.42 27.51 2.27
CA TRP A 169 1.15 28.16 1.97
C TRP A 169 0.57 28.86 3.21
N HIS A 170 0.63 28.20 4.38
CA HIS A 170 0.24 28.80 5.66
C HIS A 170 1.03 30.06 6.05
N GLN A 171 2.25 30.25 5.54
CA GLN A 171 3.02 31.48 5.76
C GLN A 171 2.65 32.61 4.79
N THR A 172 1.78 32.34 3.81
CA THR A 172 1.49 33.28 2.72
C THR A 172 0.05 33.77 2.69
N VAL A 173 -0.89 33.05 3.31
CA VAL A 173 -2.31 33.42 3.32
C VAL A 173 -2.93 33.30 4.70
N ILE A 174 -3.89 34.17 4.98
CA ILE A 174 -4.88 33.96 6.02
C ILE A 174 -6.02 33.18 5.37
N ARG A 175 -6.39 32.04 5.94
CA ARG A 175 -7.27 31.08 5.29
C ARG A 175 -8.74 31.48 5.44
N ASP A 176 -9.46 31.56 4.33
CA ASP A 176 -10.91 31.74 4.31
C ASP A 176 -11.69 30.44 4.60
N THR A 177 -11.05 29.29 4.38
CA THR A 177 -11.65 27.95 4.50
C THR A 177 -10.58 26.88 4.73
N ASP A 178 -11.04 25.67 5.06
CA ASP A 178 -10.21 24.47 5.19
C ASP A 178 -9.95 23.78 3.86
N PHE A 179 -10.58 24.22 2.78
CA PHE A 179 -10.37 23.70 1.42
C PHE A 179 -9.39 24.57 0.63
N THR A 180 -8.25 24.94 1.18
CA THR A 180 -7.25 25.74 0.45
C THR A 180 -6.69 25.00 -0.78
N PRO A 181 -6.10 25.71 -1.76
CA PRO A 181 -5.40 25.08 -2.89
C PRO A 181 -4.32 24.05 -2.50
N SER A 182 -3.63 24.27 -1.38
CA SER A 182 -2.66 23.32 -0.84
C SER A 182 -3.35 22.13 -0.18
N HIS A 183 -4.39 22.37 0.63
CA HIS A 183 -5.17 21.33 1.32
C HIS A 183 -5.83 20.36 0.36
N ILE A 184 -6.46 20.86 -0.71
CA ILE A 184 -7.08 20.02 -1.75
C ILE A 184 -6.05 19.02 -2.29
N VAL A 185 -4.88 19.50 -2.70
CA VAL A 185 -3.85 18.63 -3.27
C VAL A 185 -3.17 17.72 -2.25
N VAL A 186 -2.89 18.18 -1.03
CA VAL A 186 -2.19 17.33 -0.04
C VAL A 186 -3.13 16.29 0.58
N PHE A 187 -4.28 16.71 1.11
CA PHE A 187 -5.17 15.85 1.90
C PHE A 187 -6.17 15.07 1.07
N TYR A 188 -6.61 15.63 -0.07
CA TYR A 188 -7.71 15.06 -0.85
C TYR A 188 -7.26 14.49 -2.20
N LEU A 189 -6.03 14.77 -2.65
CA LEU A 189 -5.40 14.07 -3.77
C LEU A 189 -4.25 13.15 -3.32
N SER A 190 -3.21 13.74 -2.73
CA SER A 190 -1.95 13.00 -2.52
C SER A 190 -2.08 11.92 -1.46
N TYR A 191 -2.82 12.18 -0.38
CA TYR A 191 -3.04 11.21 0.69
C TYR A 191 -3.87 10.00 0.23
N PRO A 192 -5.04 10.20 -0.41
CA PRO A 192 -5.78 9.10 -1.01
C PRO A 192 -4.97 8.29 -2.01
N ILE A 193 -4.18 8.92 -2.90
CA ILE A 193 -3.35 8.19 -3.87
C ILE A 193 -2.39 7.21 -3.17
N TYR A 194 -1.68 7.64 -2.12
CA TYR A 194 -0.78 6.70 -1.44
C TYR A 194 -1.55 5.64 -0.64
N ILE A 195 -2.72 5.95 -0.07
CA ILE A 195 -3.59 4.95 0.58
C ILE A 195 -4.04 3.89 -0.42
N ILE A 196 -4.49 4.31 -1.61
CA ILE A 196 -4.91 3.42 -2.69
C ILE A 196 -3.76 2.52 -3.14
N THR A 197 -2.57 3.11 -3.32
CA THR A 197 -1.36 2.40 -3.73
C THR A 197 -0.88 1.41 -2.65
N GLY A 198 -0.91 1.80 -1.38
CA GLY A 198 -0.56 0.95 -0.24
C GLY A 198 -1.53 -0.23 -0.08
N GLY A 199 -2.84 0.04 -0.16
CA GLY A 199 -3.88 -0.98 -0.19
C GLY A 199 -3.72 -1.94 -1.37
N GLY A 200 -3.37 -1.41 -2.55
CA GLY A 200 -3.05 -2.21 -3.75
C GLY A 200 -1.85 -3.13 -3.53
N ALA A 201 -0.76 -2.60 -2.98
CA ALA A 201 0.45 -3.38 -2.66
C ALA A 201 0.15 -4.51 -1.67
N PHE A 202 -0.60 -4.22 -0.61
CA PHE A 202 -1.03 -5.20 0.38
C PHE A 202 -1.93 -6.28 -0.22
N LEU A 203 -2.96 -5.88 -0.97
CA LEU A 203 -3.86 -6.82 -1.61
C LEU A 203 -3.10 -7.70 -2.61
N TYR A 204 -2.18 -7.13 -3.39
CA TYR A 204 -1.33 -7.89 -4.30
C TYR A 204 -0.56 -8.99 -3.56
N ALA A 205 0.18 -8.65 -2.49
CA ALA A 205 0.87 -9.63 -1.67
C ALA A 205 -0.08 -10.71 -1.13
N LYS A 206 -1.22 -10.28 -0.57
CA LYS A 206 -2.20 -11.13 0.09
C LYS A 206 -2.88 -12.15 -0.83
N THR A 207 -2.81 -11.95 -2.14
CA THR A 207 -3.56 -12.75 -3.12
C THR A 207 -2.67 -13.43 -4.16
N ARG A 208 -1.36 -13.13 -4.19
CA ARG A 208 -0.40 -13.65 -5.18
C ARG A 208 0.83 -14.31 -4.58
N LEU A 209 1.18 -13.97 -3.33
CA LEU A 209 2.39 -14.46 -2.69
C LEU A 209 2.04 -15.47 -1.61
N PRO A 210 2.58 -16.71 -1.66
CA PRO A 210 2.34 -17.69 -0.61
C PRO A 210 2.60 -17.08 0.78
N TYR A 211 3.80 -16.54 1.02
CA TYR A 211 4.20 -16.03 2.33
C TYR A 211 3.16 -15.13 3.01
N PHE A 212 2.50 -14.24 2.25
CA PHE A 212 1.56 -13.26 2.77
C PHE A 212 0.10 -13.72 2.76
N VAL A 213 -0.23 -14.78 2.02
CA VAL A 213 -1.60 -15.30 1.99
C VAL A 213 -1.95 -15.99 3.32
N LYS A 214 -0.99 -16.54 4.08
CA LYS A 214 -1.25 -17.04 5.44
C LYS A 214 -1.32 -15.94 6.47
N GLY A 215 -2.49 -15.80 7.11
CA GLY A 215 -2.68 -14.84 8.19
C GLY A 215 -2.47 -13.39 7.74
N LEU A 216 -2.42 -12.45 8.68
CA LEU A 216 -2.16 -11.05 8.36
C LEU A 216 -0.78 -10.69 8.86
N SER A 217 0.08 -10.19 7.97
CA SER A 217 1.36 -9.65 8.38
C SER A 217 1.12 -8.40 9.21
N ILE A 218 1.47 -8.46 10.50
CA ILE A 218 1.38 -7.33 11.42
C ILE A 218 2.13 -6.09 10.91
N PRO A 219 3.42 -6.18 10.50
CA PRO A 219 4.09 -5.00 9.97
C PRO A 219 3.41 -4.47 8.69
N TYR A 220 2.86 -5.34 7.84
CA TYR A 220 2.15 -4.87 6.65
C TYR A 220 0.80 -4.20 6.98
N LEU A 221 0.06 -4.74 7.95
CA LEU A 221 -1.16 -4.08 8.43
C LEU A 221 -0.87 -2.70 9.01
N MET A 222 0.17 -2.59 9.85
CA MET A 222 0.60 -1.29 10.39
C MET A 222 0.96 -0.33 9.25
N LEU A 223 1.69 -0.80 8.24
CA LEU A 223 2.10 0.04 7.11
C LEU A 223 0.92 0.65 6.33
N VAL A 224 -0.18 -0.09 6.17
CA VAL A 224 -1.30 0.28 5.31
C VAL A 224 -2.43 0.93 6.09
N VAL A 225 -2.60 0.56 7.36
CA VAL A 225 -3.59 1.18 8.26
C VAL A 225 -3.06 2.49 8.84
N GLY A 226 -1.74 2.62 9.03
CA GLY A 226 -1.08 3.82 9.54
C GLY A 226 -1.54 5.11 8.87
N PRO A 227 -1.60 5.18 7.52
CA PRO A 227 -2.23 6.27 6.80
C PRO A 227 -3.57 6.76 7.34
N PHE A 228 -4.49 5.89 7.74
CA PHE A 228 -5.80 6.32 8.25
C PHE A 228 -5.72 7.01 9.60
N MET A 229 -4.62 6.83 10.34
CA MET A 229 -4.36 7.53 11.60
C MET A 229 -3.97 9.00 11.39
N ILE A 230 -3.83 9.45 10.14
CA ILE A 230 -3.67 10.88 9.83
C ILE A 230 -5.01 11.64 9.90
N LEU A 231 -6.14 10.96 9.66
CA LEU A 231 -7.45 11.61 9.57
C LEU A 231 -7.85 12.31 10.88
N PRO A 232 -7.63 11.73 12.08
CA PRO A 232 -7.83 12.45 13.33
C PRO A 232 -6.95 13.69 13.44
N ASN A 233 -5.72 13.68 12.93
CA ASN A 233 -4.81 14.82 13.04
C ASN A 233 -5.26 15.96 12.14
N VAL A 234 -5.65 15.65 10.90
CA VAL A 234 -6.21 16.65 9.98
C VAL A 234 -7.49 17.23 10.58
N GLY A 235 -8.42 16.40 11.05
CA GLY A 235 -9.66 16.87 11.67
C GLY A 235 -9.43 17.74 12.91
N LEU A 236 -8.51 17.34 13.80
CA LEU A 236 -8.14 18.13 14.98
C LEU A 236 -7.42 19.44 14.60
N ASN A 237 -6.72 19.48 13.47
CA ASN A 237 -5.99 20.66 12.99
C ASN A 237 -6.99 21.73 12.60
N GLU A 238 -7.99 21.34 11.81
CA GLU A 238 -9.05 22.24 11.38
C GLU A 238 -9.93 22.71 12.55
N TRP A 239 -10.24 21.82 13.49
CA TRP A 239 -11.00 22.20 14.69
C TRP A 239 -10.21 23.11 15.62
N GLY A 240 -8.90 22.87 15.80
CA GLY A 240 -8.03 23.71 16.61
C GLY A 240 -8.00 25.16 16.13
N HIS A 241 -7.91 25.37 14.82
CA HIS A 241 -7.95 26.70 14.20
C HIS A 241 -9.35 27.36 14.25
N THR A 242 -10.44 26.58 14.23
CA THR A 242 -11.82 27.10 14.31
C THR A 242 -12.19 27.56 15.73
N PHE A 243 -11.71 26.88 16.77
CA PHE A 243 -12.11 27.14 18.16
C PHE A 243 -11.20 28.10 18.95
N TRP A 244 -10.21 28.74 18.30
CA TRP A 244 -9.35 29.77 18.91
C TRP A 244 -8.65 29.32 20.20
N PHE A 245 -8.25 28.05 20.29
CA PHE A 245 -7.34 27.61 21.35
C PHE A 245 -5.93 28.11 21.06
N MET A 246 -5.18 28.43 22.12
CA MET A 246 -3.76 28.78 21.99
C MET A 246 -3.02 27.63 21.29
N GLU A 247 -2.28 27.94 20.23
CA GLU A 247 -1.62 26.96 19.35
C GLU A 247 -0.76 25.97 20.14
N GLU A 248 -0.11 26.46 21.18
CA GLU A 248 0.71 25.71 22.14
C GLU A 248 -0.03 24.55 22.85
N VAL A 249 -1.36 24.62 22.98
CA VAL A 249 -2.18 23.62 23.70
C VAL A 249 -2.68 22.52 22.78
N PHE A 250 -3.15 22.85 21.57
CA PHE A 250 -3.69 21.85 20.65
C PHE A 250 -2.61 21.27 19.73
N ALA A 251 -1.61 22.05 19.32
CA ALA A 251 -0.54 21.58 18.46
C ALA A 251 0.23 20.43 19.12
N ALA A 252 0.51 20.50 20.43
CA ALA A 252 1.22 19.45 21.14
C ALA A 252 0.53 18.08 21.05
N SER A 253 -0.79 18.02 21.21
CA SER A 253 -1.58 16.78 21.06
C SER A 253 -1.62 16.31 19.60
N LEU A 254 -1.65 17.23 18.65
CA LEU A 254 -1.72 16.96 17.23
C LEU A 254 -0.41 16.36 16.67
N HIS A 255 0.72 16.84 17.16
CA HIS A 255 2.05 16.34 16.79
C HIS A 255 2.25 14.86 17.13
N TRP A 256 1.65 14.37 18.24
CA TRP A 256 1.72 12.95 18.60
C TRP A 256 1.09 12.03 17.56
N GLY A 257 0.06 12.48 16.85
CA GLY A 257 -0.53 11.69 15.79
C GLY A 257 0.41 11.54 14.59
N PHE A 258 1.20 12.56 14.24
CA PHE A 258 2.22 12.45 13.20
C PHE A 258 3.36 11.51 13.63
N VAL A 259 3.70 11.48 14.93
CA VAL A 259 4.67 10.52 15.48
C VAL A 259 4.16 9.08 15.32
N VAL A 260 2.88 8.82 15.65
CA VAL A 260 2.27 7.51 15.45
C VAL A 260 2.26 7.12 13.97
N LEU A 261 1.93 8.04 13.06
CA LEU A 261 2.03 7.81 11.62
C LEU A 261 3.47 7.42 11.22
N GLY A 262 4.48 8.14 11.72
CA GLY A 262 5.89 7.83 11.49
C GLY A 262 6.27 6.44 11.97
N TRP A 263 5.85 6.03 13.16
CA TRP A 263 6.08 4.67 13.67
C TRP A 263 5.41 3.59 12.81
N PHE A 264 4.21 3.85 12.31
CA PHE A 264 3.52 2.93 11.41
C PHE A 264 4.21 2.89 10.04
N ALA A 265 4.75 4.00 9.52
CA ALA A 265 5.54 4.00 8.29
C ALA A 265 6.83 3.18 8.43
N LEU A 266 7.50 3.21 9.61
CA LEU A 266 8.69 2.40 9.89
C LEU A 266 8.45 0.89 9.84
N SER A 267 7.19 0.45 9.92
CA SER A 267 6.85 -0.97 9.75
C SER A 267 7.20 -1.52 8.36
N ILE A 268 7.49 -0.66 7.38
CA ILE A 268 8.08 -1.04 6.09
C ILE A 268 9.35 -1.88 6.26
N LEU A 269 10.16 -1.62 7.30
CA LEU A 269 11.35 -2.42 7.59
C LEU A 269 10.98 -3.89 7.87
N GLY A 270 9.91 -4.11 8.64
CA GLY A 270 9.37 -5.43 8.89
C GLY A 270 8.81 -6.11 7.64
N VAL A 271 8.12 -5.34 6.78
CA VAL A 271 7.63 -5.85 5.49
C VAL A 271 8.78 -6.25 4.57
N LEU A 272 9.82 -5.42 4.46
CA LEU A 272 10.99 -5.72 3.64
C LEU A 272 11.74 -6.94 4.15
N LEU A 273 11.90 -7.11 5.47
CA LEU A 273 12.48 -8.34 6.04
C LEU A 273 11.69 -9.59 5.64
N GLN A 274 10.36 -9.51 5.66
CA GLN A 274 9.50 -10.62 5.22
C GLN A 274 9.62 -10.91 3.73
N VAL A 275 9.65 -9.88 2.89
CA VAL A 275 9.85 -10.02 1.43
C VAL A 275 11.21 -10.63 1.13
N PHE A 276 12.29 -10.11 1.74
CA PHE A 276 13.64 -10.64 1.52
C PHE A 276 13.82 -12.05 2.08
N ALA A 277 13.17 -12.39 3.20
CA ALA A 277 13.14 -13.77 3.68
C ALA A 277 12.48 -14.70 2.66
N SER A 278 11.37 -14.29 2.04
CA SER A 278 10.71 -15.05 0.96
C SER A 278 11.63 -15.18 -0.26
N VAL A 279 12.25 -14.10 -0.73
CA VAL A 279 13.14 -14.13 -1.90
C VAL A 279 14.40 -14.98 -1.65
N LEU A 280 15.04 -14.82 -0.49
CA LEU A 280 16.24 -15.58 -0.13
C LEU A 280 15.97 -17.07 -0.03
N PHE A 281 14.79 -17.45 0.49
CA PHE A 281 14.36 -18.85 0.52
C PHE A 281 14.28 -19.43 -0.89
N LEU A 282 13.71 -18.69 -1.84
CA LEU A 282 13.60 -19.14 -3.23
C LEU A 282 14.96 -19.29 -3.91
N ILE A 283 15.89 -18.35 -3.69
CA ILE A 283 17.25 -18.41 -4.26
C ILE A 283 18.02 -19.63 -3.73
N LYS A 284 17.94 -19.90 -2.42
CA LYS A 284 18.61 -21.06 -1.83
C LYS A 284 18.11 -22.37 -2.43
N GLU A 285 16.80 -22.48 -2.62
CA GLU A 285 16.19 -23.68 -3.20
C GLU A 285 16.62 -23.90 -4.66
N ASP A 286 16.69 -22.82 -5.45
CA ASP A 286 17.15 -22.88 -6.85
C ASP A 286 18.58 -23.43 -6.92
N LEU A 287 19.48 -22.86 -6.11
CA LEU A 287 20.88 -23.25 -6.04
C LEU A 287 21.05 -24.72 -5.63
N LEU A 288 20.30 -25.18 -4.63
CA LEU A 288 20.32 -26.57 -4.17
C LEU A 288 19.71 -27.56 -5.18
N SER A 289 18.78 -27.11 -6.03
CA SER A 289 18.20 -27.96 -7.08
C SER A 289 19.12 -28.14 -8.29
N SER A 290 20.07 -27.21 -8.47
CA SER A 290 21.05 -27.20 -9.56
C SER A 290 22.34 -27.98 -9.26
N SER A 291 22.52 -28.46 -8.02
CA SER A 291 23.67 -29.24 -7.54
C SER A 291 23.33 -30.71 -7.37
#